data_AF-A0A374JU35-F1
#
_entry.id   AF-A0A374JU35-F1
#
_cell.length_a   1.000
_cell.length_b   1.000
_cell.length_c   1.000
_cell.angle_alpha   90.00
_cell.angle_beta   90.00
_cell.angle_gamma   90.00
#
_symmetry.space_group_name_H-M   'P 1'
#
loop_
_entity.id
_entity.type
_entity.pdbx_description
1 polymer ?
#
loop_
_entity_poly.entity_id
_entity_poly.type
_entity_poly.pdbx_seq_one_letter_code
_entity_poly.pdbx_strand_id
1 'polypeptide(L)'
;MKRRLLMTMMAMVLAFSFTGCGNKKADETTATTEAASEVKDEFIKFVGTDIPKMDTEEAEIMKKFNSYFAEGTAVDTDALLKDLTDNLLPNYKTFLDDVQAIEVKTDEVKALKDQYYDAMNAQYEAMQKVEAAVKDKNKDIQTEAQKLLSDAQSKYTAYNDAVYALAQKENVTLNGEIATTATSEAGSTTEANTEAIDPSEAMTDEVETTEAAQ
;
A
#
# COMPACT_ATOMS: atom_id res chain seq x y z
N MET A 1 -30.03 -28.97 -19.83
CA MET A 1 -29.92 -30.33 -19.23
C MET A 1 -29.71 -30.17 -17.73
N LYS A 2 -30.42 -31.00 -16.94
CA LYS A 2 -30.47 -30.96 -15.46
C LYS A 2 -29.34 -31.78 -14.84
N ARG A 3 -28.76 -31.30 -13.73
CA ARG A 3 -28.32 -32.08 -12.58
C ARG A 3 -28.85 -31.33 -11.33
N ARG A 4 -30.09 -31.60 -10.91
CA ARG A 4 -30.49 -32.43 -9.74
C ARG A 4 -29.72 -31.98 -8.47
N LEU A 5 -30.29 -31.12 -7.61
CA LEU A 5 -31.41 -31.28 -6.66
C LEU A 5 -31.01 -32.02 -5.37
N LEU A 6 -31.16 -31.32 -4.23
CA LEU A 6 -31.40 -31.72 -2.81
C LEU A 6 -30.82 -30.57 -1.95
N MET A 7 -31.51 -29.66 -1.27
CA MET A 7 -32.81 -29.60 -0.58
C MET A 7 -33.05 -30.69 0.46
N THR A 8 -32.64 -30.39 1.70
CA THR A 8 -33.16 -30.83 3.03
C THR A 8 -32.34 -30.00 4.05
N MET A 9 -32.83 -28.91 4.64
CA MET A 9 -33.88 -28.84 5.67
C MET A 9 -33.78 -29.98 6.68
N MET A 10 -33.03 -29.77 7.76
CA MET A 10 -33.32 -30.41 9.05
C MET A 10 -32.82 -29.51 10.17
N ALA A 11 -33.77 -28.83 10.80
CA ALA A 11 -33.61 -28.31 12.14
C ALA A 11 -33.41 -29.50 13.10
N MET A 12 -32.37 -29.44 13.92
CA MET A 12 -32.33 -30.18 15.18
C MET A 12 -31.58 -29.33 16.21
N VAL A 13 -32.38 -28.59 16.96
CA VAL A 13 -32.05 -28.08 18.29
C VAL A 13 -31.68 -29.30 19.15
N LEU A 14 -30.47 -29.31 19.70
CA LEU A 14 -30.11 -30.15 20.83
C LEU A 14 -29.50 -29.26 21.91
N ALA A 15 -30.41 -28.71 22.71
CA ALA A 15 -30.12 -28.21 24.03
C ALA A 15 -29.72 -29.38 24.93
N PHE A 16 -28.45 -29.45 25.31
CA PHE A 16 -28.02 -30.23 26.47
C PHE A 16 -27.82 -29.28 27.64
N SER A 17 -28.90 -29.05 28.39
CA SER A 17 -28.83 -28.57 29.76
C SER A 17 -28.60 -29.78 30.68
N PHE A 18 -27.35 -30.03 31.08
CA PHE A 18 -27.10 -30.79 32.30
C PHE A 18 -27.02 -29.81 33.46
N THR A 19 -28.11 -29.72 34.21
CA THR A 19 -28.19 -29.14 35.54
C THR A 19 -27.35 -30.00 36.49
N GLY A 20 -26.09 -29.63 36.69
CA GLY A 20 -25.23 -30.15 37.74
C GLY A 20 -25.07 -29.12 38.86
N CYS A 21 -25.89 -29.24 39.92
CA CYS A 21 -25.61 -28.58 41.19
C CYS A 21 -24.39 -29.25 41.85
N GLY A 22 -23.34 -28.48 42.10
CA GLY A 22 -22.19 -28.89 42.91
C GLY A 22 -21.51 -27.67 43.52
N ASN A 23 -21.77 -27.42 44.80
CA ASN A 23 -21.10 -26.38 45.58
C ASN A 23 -19.59 -26.59 45.63
N LYS A 24 -18.81 -25.60 45.19
CA LYS A 24 -17.51 -25.28 45.78
C LYS A 24 -17.11 -23.84 45.46
N LYS A 25 -16.82 -23.08 46.52
CA LYS A 25 -16.19 -21.76 46.45
C LYS A 25 -14.75 -21.89 45.94
N ALA A 26 -14.37 -21.04 44.99
CA ALA A 26 -13.02 -20.51 44.83
C ALA A 26 -13.09 -19.27 43.92
N ASP A 27 -12.48 -18.20 44.40
CA ASP A 27 -12.13 -16.91 43.79
C ASP A 27 -12.85 -16.40 42.54
N GLU A 28 -13.38 -15.19 42.69
CA GLU A 28 -13.49 -14.21 41.60
C GLU A 28 -12.10 -14.00 40.97
N THR A 29 -11.88 -14.61 39.82
CA THR A 29 -10.95 -14.06 38.83
C THR A 29 -11.78 -13.53 37.68
N THR A 30 -12.30 -12.32 37.83
CA THR A 30 -12.70 -11.47 36.71
C THR A 30 -11.44 -10.98 36.01
N ALA A 31 -10.94 -11.78 35.07
CA ALA A 31 -10.02 -11.32 34.05
C ALA A 31 -10.25 -12.16 32.80
N THR A 32 -10.02 -11.55 31.64
CA THR A 32 -9.98 -12.16 30.29
C THR A 32 -11.30 -12.25 29.52
N THR A 33 -11.97 -11.11 29.29
CA THR A 33 -12.86 -10.98 28.10
C THR A 33 -12.82 -9.59 27.45
N GLU A 34 -12.40 -8.53 28.15
CA GLU A 34 -12.33 -7.17 27.58
C GLU A 34 -11.21 -6.98 26.53
N ALA A 35 -9.99 -7.48 26.77
CA ALA A 35 -8.85 -7.23 25.87
C ALA A 35 -9.04 -7.82 24.46
N ALA A 36 -9.61 -9.04 24.36
CA ALA A 36 -9.89 -9.66 23.06
C ALA A 36 -11.01 -8.93 22.30
N SER A 37 -11.99 -8.34 23.00
CA SER A 37 -12.99 -7.49 22.34
C SER A 37 -12.42 -6.14 21.90
N GLU A 38 -11.52 -5.55 22.68
CA GLU A 38 -10.91 -4.24 22.36
C GLU A 38 -9.98 -4.33 21.15
N VAL A 39 -9.12 -5.33 21.08
CA VAL A 39 -8.26 -5.59 19.90
C VAL A 39 -9.12 -5.80 18.66
N LYS A 40 -10.17 -6.62 18.76
CA LYS A 40 -11.08 -6.91 17.65
C LYS A 40 -11.80 -5.67 17.14
N ASP A 41 -12.43 -4.90 18.03
CA ASP A 41 -13.21 -3.72 17.66
C ASP A 41 -12.32 -2.61 17.09
N GLU A 42 -11.14 -2.41 17.68
CA GLU A 42 -10.15 -1.46 17.17
C GLU A 42 -9.58 -1.91 15.82
N PHE A 43 -9.29 -3.20 15.64
CA PHE A 43 -8.85 -3.75 14.36
C PHE A 43 -9.89 -3.52 13.27
N ILE A 44 -11.18 -3.82 13.54
CA ILE A 44 -12.28 -3.58 12.59
C ILE A 44 -12.37 -2.11 12.21
N LYS A 45 -12.25 -1.19 13.18
CA LYS A 45 -12.24 0.25 12.91
C LYS A 45 -11.04 0.63 12.04
N PHE A 46 -9.85 0.14 12.39
CA PHE A 46 -8.61 0.47 11.70
C PHE A 46 -8.66 0.04 10.22
N VAL A 47 -8.90 -1.25 9.94
CA VAL A 47 -8.89 -1.77 8.56
C VAL A 47 -10.17 -1.49 7.78
N GLY A 48 -11.30 -1.30 8.48
CA GLY A 48 -12.61 -1.10 7.85
C GLY A 48 -13.04 0.35 7.73
N THR A 49 -12.35 1.30 8.37
CA THR A 49 -12.74 2.72 8.36
C THR A 49 -11.57 3.68 8.26
N ASP A 50 -10.50 3.49 9.04
CA ASP A 50 -9.41 4.47 9.06
C ASP A 50 -8.52 4.33 7.81
N ILE A 51 -7.99 3.14 7.54
CA ILE A 51 -7.12 2.88 6.38
C ILE A 51 -7.81 3.13 5.03
N PRO A 52 -9.07 2.69 4.78
CA PRO A 52 -9.73 2.98 3.51
C PRO A 52 -9.87 4.47 3.15
N LYS A 53 -9.91 5.36 4.15
CA LYS A 53 -9.87 6.81 3.92
C LYS A 53 -8.49 7.24 3.42
N MET A 54 -7.44 6.73 4.08
CA MET A 54 -6.04 6.98 3.72
C MET A 54 -5.73 6.46 2.32
N ASP A 55 -6.22 5.27 1.96
CA ASP A 55 -6.04 4.70 0.61
C ASP A 55 -6.66 5.58 -0.49
N THR A 56 -7.75 6.30 -0.19
CA THR A 56 -8.35 7.24 -1.16
C THR A 56 -7.45 8.45 -1.40
N GLU A 57 -6.81 8.96 -0.35
CA GLU A 57 -5.89 10.10 -0.43
C GLU A 57 -4.59 9.71 -1.16
N GLU A 58 -4.02 8.57 -0.82
CA GLU A 58 -2.82 8.02 -1.45
C GLU A 58 -3.05 7.74 -2.94
N ALA A 59 -4.19 7.13 -3.29
CA ALA A 59 -4.50 6.77 -4.67
C ALA A 59 -4.57 7.99 -5.59
N GLU A 60 -5.09 9.13 -5.12
CA GLU A 60 -5.12 10.36 -5.93
C GLU A 60 -3.71 10.95 -6.13
N ILE A 61 -2.83 10.87 -5.12
CA ILE A 61 -1.44 11.31 -5.25
C ILE A 61 -0.70 10.40 -6.25
N MET A 62 -0.82 9.08 -6.10
CA MET A 62 -0.12 8.12 -6.95
C MET A 62 -0.65 8.06 -8.36
N LYS A 63 -1.95 8.24 -8.57
CA LYS A 63 -2.52 8.40 -9.91
C LYS A 63 -1.90 9.56 -10.65
N LYS A 64 -1.68 10.69 -9.97
CA LYS A 64 -1.02 11.86 -10.56
C LYS A 64 0.46 11.58 -10.83
N PHE A 65 1.18 11.02 -9.86
CA PHE A 65 2.59 10.64 -10.04
C PHE A 65 2.79 9.67 -11.21
N ASN A 66 1.99 8.60 -11.28
CA ASN A 66 2.07 7.57 -12.31
C ASN A 66 1.70 8.11 -13.71
N SER A 67 0.89 9.17 -13.80
CA SER A 67 0.52 9.76 -15.08
C SER A 67 1.72 10.33 -15.87
N TYR A 68 2.80 10.71 -15.19
CA TYR A 68 4.04 11.17 -15.84
C TYR A 68 4.82 10.05 -16.54
N PHE A 69 4.54 8.80 -16.19
CA PHE A 69 5.23 7.61 -16.70
C PHE A 69 4.34 6.77 -17.62
N ALA A 70 3.25 7.36 -18.14
CA ALA A 70 2.34 6.68 -19.04
C ALA A 70 3.06 6.21 -20.33
N GLU A 71 2.80 4.96 -20.72
CA GLU A 71 3.44 4.36 -21.89
C GLU A 71 3.24 5.18 -23.17
N GLY A 72 4.28 5.22 -24.02
CA GLY A 72 4.22 5.89 -25.32
C GLY A 72 4.35 7.42 -25.26
N THR A 73 4.62 8.01 -24.09
CA THR A 73 4.87 9.44 -23.93
C THR A 73 6.28 9.70 -23.39
N ALA A 74 6.94 10.74 -23.90
CA ALA A 74 8.17 11.22 -23.31
C ALA A 74 7.85 11.88 -21.96
N VAL A 75 8.63 11.57 -20.93
CA VAL A 75 8.46 12.16 -19.60
C VAL A 75 8.81 13.64 -19.66
N ASP A 76 7.85 14.51 -19.36
CA ASP A 76 8.11 15.94 -19.15
C ASP A 76 8.77 16.13 -17.78
N THR A 77 10.11 16.15 -17.77
CA THR A 77 10.90 16.23 -16.54
C THR A 77 10.74 17.55 -15.81
N ASP A 78 10.46 18.65 -16.52
CA ASP A 78 10.28 19.96 -15.91
C ASP A 78 8.92 20.04 -15.21
N ALA A 79 7.86 19.54 -15.86
CA ALA A 79 6.55 19.42 -15.25
C ALA A 79 6.56 18.46 -14.05
N LEU A 80 7.21 17.29 -14.20
CA LEU A 80 7.37 16.32 -13.12
C LEU A 80 8.10 16.91 -11.91
N LEU A 81 9.26 17.56 -12.12
CA LEU A 81 10.04 18.15 -11.05
C LEU A 81 9.23 19.22 -10.31
N LYS A 82 8.58 20.12 -11.05
CA LYS A 82 7.74 21.17 -10.48
C LYS A 82 6.61 20.58 -9.64
N ASP A 83 5.95 19.55 -10.16
CA ASP A 83 4.80 18.95 -9.48
C ASP A 83 5.19 18.09 -8.27
N LEU A 84 6.35 17.43 -8.33
CA LEU A 84 6.96 16.75 -7.18
C LEU A 84 7.20 17.72 -6.03
N THR A 85 7.87 18.84 -6.31
CA THR A 85 8.23 19.84 -5.30
C THR A 85 7.01 20.59 -4.76
N ASP A 86 6.10 21.02 -5.64
CA ASP A 86 5.02 21.94 -5.25
C ASP A 86 3.77 21.22 -4.70
N ASN A 87 3.52 19.98 -5.13
CA ASN A 87 2.24 19.31 -4.86
C ASN A 87 2.41 17.88 -4.32
N LEU A 88 3.08 16.98 -5.06
CA LEU A 88 3.05 15.55 -4.76
C LEU A 88 3.76 15.23 -3.43
N LEU A 89 4.99 15.72 -3.23
CA LEU A 89 5.74 15.45 -1.98
C LEU A 89 5.08 16.11 -0.77
N PRO A 90 4.64 17.38 -0.81
CA PRO A 90 3.89 17.97 0.30
C PRO A 90 2.61 17.21 0.63
N ASN A 91 1.81 16.84 -0.37
CA ASN A 91 0.56 16.12 -0.14
C ASN A 91 0.81 14.71 0.41
N TYR A 92 1.84 14.01 -0.09
CA TYR A 92 2.21 12.70 0.44
C TYR A 92 2.71 12.79 1.88
N LYS A 93 3.46 13.86 2.21
CA LYS A 93 3.90 14.11 3.59
C LYS A 93 2.71 14.34 4.53
N THR A 94 1.69 15.07 4.09
CA THR A 94 0.43 15.25 4.83
C THR A 94 -0.29 13.92 5.03
N PHE A 95 -0.42 13.10 3.99
CA PHE A 95 -0.96 11.74 4.10
C PHE A 95 -0.23 10.90 5.15
N LEU A 96 1.11 10.93 5.18
CA LEU A 96 1.89 10.23 6.21
C LEU A 96 1.62 10.78 7.62
N ASP A 97 1.47 12.09 7.77
CA ASP A 97 1.11 12.71 9.06
C ASP A 97 -0.28 12.25 9.52
N ASP A 98 -1.25 12.16 8.61
CA ASP A 98 -2.61 11.72 8.91
C ASP A 98 -2.66 10.24 9.31
N VAL A 99 -1.91 9.37 8.61
CA VAL A 99 -1.71 7.97 9.00
C VAL A 99 -1.12 7.88 10.41
N GLN A 100 -0.07 8.67 10.69
CA GLN A 100 0.59 8.63 11.99
C GLN A 100 -0.32 9.13 13.11
N ALA A 101 -1.20 10.09 12.81
CA ALA A 101 -2.20 10.66 13.71
C ALA A 101 -3.37 9.72 14.04
N ILE A 102 -3.52 8.58 13.34
CA ILE A 102 -4.53 7.57 13.69
C ILE A 102 -4.27 7.09 15.12
N GLU A 103 -5.23 7.38 16.01
CA GLU A 103 -5.19 6.93 17.39
C GLU A 103 -5.51 5.43 17.48
N VAL A 104 -4.59 4.71 18.10
CA VAL A 104 -4.67 3.27 18.35
C VAL A 104 -4.26 3.01 19.80
N LYS A 105 -4.92 2.07 20.46
CA LYS A 105 -4.77 1.76 21.88
C LYS A 105 -4.07 0.44 22.10
N THR A 106 -4.32 -0.54 21.24
CA THR A 106 -3.81 -1.90 21.37
C THR A 106 -2.47 -2.04 20.66
N ASP A 107 -1.58 -2.83 21.24
CA ASP A 107 -0.25 -3.07 20.68
C ASP A 107 -0.34 -3.79 19.32
N GLU A 108 -1.33 -4.67 19.14
CA GLU A 108 -1.56 -5.36 17.88
C GLU A 108 -1.93 -4.41 16.74
N VAL A 109 -2.88 -3.49 16.95
CA VAL A 109 -3.29 -2.54 15.91
C VAL A 109 -2.23 -1.47 15.71
N LYS A 110 -1.50 -1.09 16.77
CA LYS A 110 -0.34 -0.23 16.66
C LYS A 110 0.75 -0.83 15.76
N ALA A 111 1.05 -2.11 15.91
CA ALA A 111 2.02 -2.79 15.05
C ALA A 111 1.58 -2.75 13.57
N LEU A 112 0.29 -2.95 13.28
CA LEU A 112 -0.24 -2.82 11.91
C LEU A 112 -0.11 -1.40 11.37
N LYS A 113 -0.44 -0.38 12.18
CA LYS A 113 -0.27 1.03 11.80
C LYS A 113 1.18 1.35 11.47
N ASP A 114 2.09 0.92 12.33
CA ASP A 114 3.53 1.17 12.16
C ASP A 114 4.04 0.47 10.87
N GLN A 115 3.59 -0.75 10.56
CA GLN A 115 3.91 -1.45 9.31
C GLN A 115 3.34 -0.76 8.06
N TYR A 116 2.08 -0.29 8.11
CA TYR A 116 1.48 0.47 7.01
C TYR A 116 2.25 1.78 6.77
N TYR A 117 2.55 2.52 7.84
CA TYR A 117 3.36 3.74 7.78
C TYR A 117 4.73 3.46 7.17
N ASP A 118 5.44 2.42 7.60
CA ASP A 118 6.76 2.07 7.08
C ASP A 118 6.73 1.77 5.56
N ALA A 119 5.68 1.09 5.09
CA ALA A 119 5.50 0.84 3.65
C ALA A 119 5.27 2.14 2.88
N MET A 120 4.36 2.98 3.37
CA MET A 120 4.03 4.27 2.75
C MET A 120 5.20 5.26 2.79
N ASN A 121 6.00 5.25 3.87
CA ASN A 121 7.18 6.08 4.00
C ASN A 121 8.28 5.65 3.03
N ALA A 122 8.46 4.35 2.78
CA ALA A 122 9.41 3.89 1.76
C ALA A 122 9.01 4.38 0.35
N GLN A 123 7.71 4.45 0.04
CA GLN A 123 7.22 5.02 -1.21
C GLN A 123 7.43 6.54 -1.27
N TYR A 124 7.23 7.26 -0.17
CA TYR A 124 7.58 8.67 -0.06
C TYR A 124 9.07 8.94 -0.32
N GLU A 125 9.95 8.17 0.33
CA GLU A 125 11.40 8.26 0.12
C GLU A 125 11.77 7.97 -1.33
N ALA A 126 11.09 7.03 -1.99
CA ALA A 126 11.27 6.78 -3.42
C ALA A 126 10.90 8.01 -4.26
N MET A 127 9.77 8.67 -3.97
CA MET A 127 9.37 9.90 -4.68
C MET A 127 10.40 11.03 -4.48
N GLN A 128 10.96 11.17 -3.28
CA GLN A 128 12.05 12.12 -3.02
C GLN A 128 13.30 11.80 -3.83
N LYS A 129 13.62 10.51 -4.01
CA LYS A 129 14.72 10.08 -4.87
C LYS A 129 14.44 10.32 -6.35
N VAL A 130 13.18 10.18 -6.80
CA VAL A 130 12.81 10.57 -8.17
C VAL A 130 13.00 12.08 -8.37
N GLU A 131 12.56 12.91 -7.43
CA GLU A 131 12.80 14.37 -7.48
C GLU A 131 14.29 14.69 -7.61
N ALA A 132 15.13 14.10 -6.75
CA ALA A 132 16.58 14.29 -6.78
C ALA A 132 17.21 13.77 -8.09
N ALA A 133 16.78 12.61 -8.58
CA ALA A 133 17.28 12.03 -9.82
C ALA A 133 16.95 12.92 -11.03
N VAL A 134 15.74 13.47 -11.10
CA VAL A 134 15.31 14.39 -12.16
C VAL A 134 16.10 15.69 -12.09
N LYS A 135 16.24 16.28 -10.89
CA LYS A 135 16.94 17.54 -10.66
C LYS A 135 18.43 17.44 -11.01
N ASP A 136 19.09 16.37 -10.58
CA ASP A 136 20.53 16.19 -10.73
C ASP A 136 20.90 15.40 -12.00
N LYS A 137 19.91 14.93 -12.76
CA LYS A 137 20.07 14.05 -13.93
C LYS A 137 20.92 12.81 -13.60
N ASN A 138 20.72 12.25 -12.41
CA ASN A 138 21.58 11.22 -11.83
C ASN A 138 20.92 9.83 -11.87
N LYS A 139 21.49 8.92 -12.68
CA LYS A 139 21.01 7.55 -12.87
C LYS A 139 21.21 6.63 -11.65
N ASP A 140 22.20 6.91 -10.81
CA ASP A 140 22.42 6.11 -9.59
C ASP A 140 21.29 6.37 -8.59
N ILE A 141 20.86 7.63 -8.47
CA ILE A 141 19.71 8.03 -7.63
C ILE A 141 18.41 7.42 -8.18
N GLN A 142 18.26 7.32 -9.51
CA GLN A 142 17.13 6.61 -10.12
C GLN A 142 17.09 5.13 -9.71
N THR A 143 18.25 4.48 -9.66
CA THR A 143 18.36 3.08 -9.21
C THR A 143 17.99 2.94 -7.72
N GLU A 144 18.40 3.90 -6.88
CA GLU A 144 17.98 3.95 -5.47
C GLU A 144 16.46 4.12 -5.33
N ALA A 145 15.84 4.99 -6.13
CA ALA A 145 14.39 5.17 -6.14
C ALA A 145 13.66 3.86 -6.47
N GLN A 146 14.11 3.14 -7.51
CA GLN A 146 13.53 1.85 -7.89
C GLN A 146 13.64 0.82 -6.76
N LYS A 147 14.80 0.76 -6.08
CA LYS A 147 15.00 -0.13 -4.93
C LYS A 147 14.03 0.19 -3.79
N LEU A 148 13.78 1.47 -3.52
CA LEU A 148 12.82 1.91 -2.50
C LEU A 148 11.38 1.57 -2.88
N LEU A 149 10.98 1.66 -4.15
CA LEU A 149 9.67 1.22 -4.62
C LEU A 149 9.47 -0.28 -4.40
N SER A 150 10.46 -1.11 -4.75
CA SER A 150 10.41 -2.56 -4.49
C SER A 150 10.36 -2.89 -2.99
N ASP A 151 11.05 -2.11 -2.17
CA ASP A 151 11.02 -2.23 -0.71
C ASP A 151 9.66 -1.83 -0.13
N ALA A 152 9.07 -0.73 -0.61
CA ALA A 152 7.71 -0.31 -0.25
C ALA A 152 6.68 -1.38 -0.56
N GLN A 153 6.73 -1.98 -1.77
CA GLN A 153 5.85 -3.08 -2.17
C GLN A 153 6.01 -4.30 -1.24
N SER A 154 7.25 -4.65 -0.90
CA SER A 154 7.55 -5.77 0.00
C SER A 154 6.99 -5.52 1.40
N LYS A 155 7.17 -4.30 1.93
CA LYS A 155 6.61 -3.90 3.23
C LYS A 155 5.09 -3.89 3.23
N TYR A 156 4.47 -3.39 2.16
CA TYR A 156 3.01 -3.38 2.03
C TYR A 156 2.42 -4.80 1.98
N THR A 157 3.11 -5.71 1.29
CA THR A 157 2.75 -7.15 1.30
C THR A 157 2.82 -7.71 2.72
N ALA A 158 3.89 -7.43 3.46
CA ALA A 158 4.05 -7.87 4.85
C ALA A 158 2.98 -7.28 5.78
N TYR A 159 2.56 -6.02 5.57
CA TYR A 159 1.42 -5.42 6.25
C TYR A 159 0.12 -6.19 5.98
N ASN A 160 -0.17 -6.51 4.71
CA ASN A 160 -1.37 -7.26 4.33
C ASN A 160 -1.39 -8.66 4.96
N ASP A 161 -0.24 -9.35 4.98
CA ASP A 161 -0.11 -10.64 5.66
C ASP A 161 -0.40 -10.53 7.17
N ALA A 162 0.09 -9.46 7.81
CA ALA A 162 -0.18 -9.21 9.22
C ALA A 162 -1.65 -8.89 9.50
N VAL A 163 -2.31 -8.12 8.62
CA VAL A 163 -3.77 -7.87 8.66
C VAL A 163 -4.55 -9.19 8.58
N TYR A 164 -4.20 -10.07 7.65
CA TYR A 164 -4.84 -11.39 7.52
C TYR A 164 -4.60 -12.28 8.74
N ALA A 165 -3.39 -12.26 9.30
CA ALA A 165 -3.05 -13.03 10.49
C ALA A 165 -3.87 -12.55 11.70
N LEU A 166 -3.99 -11.23 11.91
CA LEU A 166 -4.76 -10.67 13.01
C LEU A 166 -6.26 -10.92 12.83
N ALA A 167 -6.79 -10.80 11.61
CA ALA A 167 -8.18 -11.13 11.31
C ALA A 167 -8.53 -12.58 11.68
N GLN A 168 -7.65 -13.54 11.38
CA GLN A 168 -7.83 -14.93 11.77
C GLN A 168 -7.78 -15.11 13.30
N LYS A 169 -6.79 -14.49 13.96
CA LYS A 169 -6.65 -14.54 15.43
C LYS A 169 -7.90 -14.00 16.13
N GLU A 170 -8.45 -12.87 15.66
CA GLU A 170 -9.59 -12.19 16.27
C GLU A 170 -10.96 -12.66 15.73
N ASN A 171 -10.97 -13.68 14.85
CA ASN A 171 -12.17 -14.22 14.21
C ASN A 171 -13.00 -13.12 13.53
N VAL A 172 -12.34 -12.30 12.71
CA VAL A 172 -12.92 -11.24 11.89
C VAL A 172 -12.95 -11.68 10.44
N THR A 173 -14.10 -11.52 9.77
CA THR A 173 -14.22 -11.75 8.33
C THR A 173 -13.94 -10.44 7.59
N LEU A 174 -12.94 -10.45 6.71
CA LEU A 174 -12.63 -9.32 5.84
C LEU A 174 -13.53 -9.40 4.60
N ASN A 175 -14.22 -8.30 4.30
CA ASN A 175 -15.08 -8.17 3.12
C ASN A 175 -14.41 -7.20 2.13
N GLY A 176 -13.93 -7.71 0.99
CA GLY A 176 -13.23 -6.93 -0.03
C GLY A 176 -11.88 -7.55 -0.39
N GLU A 177 -11.33 -7.14 -1.53
CA GLU A 177 -9.93 -7.43 -1.90
C GLU A 177 -9.07 -6.39 -1.17
N ILE A 178 -8.10 -6.82 -0.36
CA ILE A 178 -7.16 -5.87 0.25
C ILE A 178 -6.35 -5.31 -0.92
N ALA A 179 -6.53 -4.02 -1.20
CA ALA A 179 -6.05 -3.40 -2.42
C ALA A 179 -4.53 -3.60 -2.54
N THR A 180 -4.08 -4.45 -3.46
CA THR A 180 -2.67 -4.54 -3.85
C THR A 180 -2.33 -3.38 -4.77
N THR A 181 -2.48 -2.13 -4.30
CA THR A 181 -2.19 -0.91 -5.09
C THR A 181 -0.73 -0.48 -5.03
N ALA A 182 0.18 -1.31 -4.52
CA ALA A 182 1.61 -1.15 -4.77
C ALA A 182 1.95 -1.63 -6.20
N THR A 183 1.55 -0.82 -7.18
CA THR A 183 2.13 -0.75 -8.54
C THR A 183 2.20 -2.07 -9.31
N SER A 184 1.11 -2.84 -9.38
CA SER A 184 0.90 -3.66 -10.57
C SER A 184 0.51 -2.71 -11.70
N GLU A 185 1.51 -2.23 -12.46
CA GLU A 185 1.49 -1.66 -13.83
C GLU A 185 2.77 -0.82 -14.11
N ALA A 186 3.83 -0.96 -13.31
CA ALA A 186 5.19 -0.61 -13.72
C ALA A 186 6.16 -1.69 -13.27
N GLY A 187 6.20 -2.81 -14.01
CA GLY A 187 7.13 -3.89 -13.67
C GLY A 187 6.85 -5.28 -14.24
N SER A 188 6.03 -5.43 -15.29
CA SER A 188 6.02 -6.65 -16.09
C SER A 188 6.62 -6.37 -17.47
N THR A 189 7.93 -6.19 -17.53
CA THR A 189 8.67 -6.59 -18.72
C THR A 189 9.58 -7.74 -18.32
N THR A 190 9.15 -8.91 -18.75
CA THR A 190 9.93 -10.10 -19.01
C THR A 190 11.38 -9.77 -19.41
N GLU A 191 12.32 -10.55 -18.90
CA GLU A 191 13.70 -10.60 -19.40
C GLU A 191 13.71 -10.69 -20.94
N ALA A 192 14.05 -9.59 -21.62
CA ALA A 192 14.72 -9.52 -22.93
C ALA A 192 14.63 -8.09 -23.48
N ASN A 193 15.65 -7.25 -23.28
CA ASN A 193 16.55 -6.80 -24.34
C ASN A 193 17.52 -5.76 -23.77
N THR A 194 18.78 -6.14 -23.62
CA THR A 194 19.88 -5.22 -23.39
C THR A 194 20.19 -4.53 -24.72
N GLU A 195 19.44 -3.49 -25.07
CA GLU A 195 19.87 -2.53 -26.07
C GLU A 195 19.71 -1.14 -25.45
N ALA A 196 20.85 -0.58 -25.05
CA ALA A 196 20.93 0.76 -24.52
C ALA A 196 20.43 1.73 -25.59
N ILE A 197 19.40 2.51 -25.26
CA ILE A 197 19.09 3.72 -26.02
C ILE A 197 20.28 4.66 -25.82
N ASP A 198 21.07 4.84 -26.88
CA ASP A 198 22.14 5.83 -26.98
C ASP A 198 21.51 7.23 -27.06
N PRO A 199 21.67 8.10 -26.05
CA PRO A 199 21.10 9.44 -26.06
C PRO A 199 21.89 10.43 -26.93
N SER A 200 22.92 10.01 -27.66
CA SER A 200 23.66 10.90 -28.57
C SER A 200 22.89 11.32 -29.83
N GLU A 201 21.78 10.63 -30.16
CA GLU A 201 20.95 10.98 -31.34
C GLU A 201 19.88 12.05 -31.06
N ALA A 202 19.66 12.45 -29.81
CA ALA A 202 18.66 13.48 -29.46
C ALA A 202 19.25 14.89 -29.28
N MET A 203 20.54 15.09 -29.58
CA MET A 203 21.25 16.35 -29.37
C MET A 203 22.10 16.69 -30.61
N THR A 204 21.48 16.80 -31.78
CA THR A 204 22.06 17.59 -32.87
C THR A 204 21.34 18.93 -32.92
N ASP A 205 21.95 19.94 -32.30
CA ASP A 205 21.66 21.33 -32.63
C ASP A 205 21.94 21.51 -34.13
N GLU A 206 20.88 21.74 -34.90
CA GLU A 206 20.99 22.31 -36.24
C GLU A 206 21.62 23.71 -36.11
N VAL A 207 22.95 23.77 -36.25
CA VAL A 207 23.62 25.00 -36.68
C VAL A 207 23.88 24.83 -38.17
N GLU A 208 22.91 25.23 -38.99
CA GLU A 208 23.17 25.56 -40.39
C GLU A 208 24.15 26.73 -40.45
N THR A 209 25.45 26.44 -40.58
CA THR A 209 26.37 27.35 -41.25
C THR A 209 26.37 27.00 -42.73
N THR A 210 25.48 27.64 -43.48
CA THR A 210 25.68 27.86 -44.90
C THR A 210 26.89 28.79 -45.07
N GLU A 211 28.02 28.26 -45.48
CA GLU A 211 29.05 29.05 -46.16
C GLU A 211 29.19 28.55 -47.59
N ALA A 212 28.67 29.39 -48.50
CA ALA A 212 28.81 29.26 -49.94
C ALA A 212 30.04 30.06 -50.41
N ALA A 213 30.57 29.63 -51.56
CA ALA A 213 31.59 30.28 -52.40
C ALA A 213 33.04 30.14 -51.90
N GLN A 214 34.03 29.76 -52.72
CA GLN A 214 34.19 29.96 -54.17
C GLN A 214 35.22 28.96 -54.74
#